data_AF-A0ABD7S368-F1
#
_entry.id   AF-A0ABD7S368-F1
#
_cell.length_a   1.000
_cell.length_b   1.000
_cell.length_c   1.000
_cell.angle_alpha   90.00
_cell.angle_beta   90.00
_cell.angle_gamma   90.00
#
_symmetry.space_group_name_H-M   'P 1'
#
loop_
_entity.id
_entity.type
_entity.pdbx_description
1 polymer ?
#
loop_
_entity_poly.entity_id
_entity_poly.type
_entity_poly.pdbx_seq_one_letter_code
_entity_poly.pdbx_strand_id
1 'polypeptide(L)'
;DQAGQQAKTGQSVSDVLAALNRDVHTGDSANGLVKGWDGQKLQQQVSAGAEITATFGQQAHAAVSGYADSKKEELSKRQKEATTPEEKAAVASELDELETQKKMLNILVGVATGMPTEAISKEALSSAADWMRKKMIESSEAFPGIIDPSTEIVDATSKDPTVLNNINGPSVGVDGDGKKLGGTRLDLDLLCGGDNYRCATNSDGSLDRSTGYVKWNKDRANISLADFLNTDEGKKMGGLTGGIQGIQGTLAGKPYDSGSWQDHLIEYFAGPHDMIGGQLAGLYDTEGNARRDRPSYVQKFHNTWTVVAIPIAAPFAMAKGLPPDVWNAIVTLISESR
;
A
#
# COMPACT_ATOMS: atom_id res chain seq x y z
N ASP A 1 -16.28 1.83 -16.81
CA ASP A 1 -17.00 0.57 -17.03
C ASP A 1 -16.00 -0.52 -17.43
N GLN A 2 -16.45 -1.77 -17.51
CA GLN A 2 -15.62 -2.93 -17.89
C GLN A 2 -14.93 -2.72 -19.26
N ALA A 3 -15.60 -2.01 -20.18
CA ALA A 3 -15.07 -1.66 -21.50
C ALA A 3 -13.89 -0.66 -21.42
N GLY A 4 -14.00 0.36 -20.57
CA GLY A 4 -12.95 1.36 -20.36
C GLY A 4 -11.71 0.81 -19.64
N GLN A 5 -11.86 -0.27 -18.87
CA GLN A 5 -10.75 -0.95 -18.21
C GLN A 5 -10.00 -1.87 -19.18
N GLN A 6 -10.74 -2.64 -19.99
CA GLN A 6 -10.18 -3.46 -21.07
C GLN A 6 -9.47 -2.62 -22.14
N ALA A 7 -9.98 -1.43 -22.45
CA ALA A 7 -9.36 -0.50 -23.40
C ALA A 7 -8.01 0.07 -22.92
N LYS A 8 -7.76 0.13 -21.60
CA LYS A 8 -6.52 0.69 -21.03
C LYS A 8 -5.46 -0.38 -20.70
N THR A 9 -5.88 -1.59 -20.32
CA THR A 9 -4.97 -2.65 -19.86
C THR A 9 -4.74 -3.75 -20.91
N GLY A 10 -5.55 -3.79 -21.96
CA GLY A 10 -5.54 -4.86 -22.96
C GLY A 10 -6.05 -6.21 -22.43
N GLN A 11 -6.62 -6.26 -21.21
CA GLN A 11 -7.06 -7.48 -20.55
C GLN A 11 -8.40 -7.28 -19.83
N SER A 12 -9.22 -8.32 -19.84
CA SER A 12 -10.52 -8.37 -19.17
C SER A 12 -10.37 -8.67 -17.67
N VAL A 13 -11.38 -8.34 -16.86
CA VAL A 13 -11.44 -8.72 -15.42
C VAL A 13 -11.25 -10.24 -15.23
N SER A 14 -11.72 -11.05 -16.19
CA SER A 14 -11.51 -12.51 -16.21
C SER A 14 -10.04 -12.93 -16.36
N ASP A 15 -9.22 -12.18 -17.11
CA ASP A 15 -7.79 -12.50 -17.28
C ASP A 15 -7.00 -12.20 -16.00
N VAL A 16 -7.42 -11.14 -15.29
CA VAL A 16 -6.89 -10.75 -13.97
C VAL A 16 -7.27 -11.79 -12.90
N LEU A 17 -8.48 -12.37 -12.99
CA LEU A 17 -8.95 -13.45 -12.12
C LEU A 17 -8.23 -14.79 -12.37
N ALA A 18 -7.89 -15.11 -13.62
CA ALA A 18 -7.12 -16.32 -13.95
C ALA A 18 -5.69 -16.29 -13.39
N ALA A 19 -5.09 -15.10 -13.25
CA ALA A 19 -3.75 -14.90 -12.70
C ALA A 19 -3.68 -15.09 -11.16
N LEU A 20 -4.81 -15.08 -10.46
CA LEU A 20 -4.92 -15.28 -9.01
C LEU A 20 -4.82 -16.76 -8.57
N ASN A 21 -4.85 -17.70 -9.50
CA ASN A 21 -5.00 -19.14 -9.24
C ASN A 21 -3.68 -19.93 -9.09
N ARG A 22 -2.62 -19.38 -8.46
CA ARG A 22 -1.42 -20.19 -8.15
C ARG A 22 -0.81 -19.89 -6.79
N ASP A 23 -0.51 -20.98 -6.07
CA ASP A 23 0.17 -21.03 -4.78
C ASP A 23 1.59 -20.47 -4.86
N VAL A 24 1.94 -19.57 -3.93
CA VAL A 24 3.32 -19.31 -3.53
C VAL A 24 3.36 -19.15 -2.01
N HIS A 25 4.00 -20.11 -1.35
CA HIS A 25 4.45 -20.06 0.05
C HIS A 25 5.86 -19.46 0.12
N THR A 26 6.13 -18.60 1.13
CA THR A 26 7.04 -18.81 2.29
C THR A 26 7.37 -17.47 2.99
N GLY A 27 7.43 -17.48 4.32
CA GLY A 27 8.11 -16.46 5.14
C GLY A 27 7.27 -15.86 6.27
N ASP A 28 7.23 -16.55 7.42
CA ASP A 28 6.58 -16.13 8.66
C ASP A 28 7.23 -14.88 9.30
N SER A 29 6.41 -14.16 10.08
CA SER A 29 6.72 -13.05 11.01
C SER A 29 6.80 -11.61 10.46
N ALA A 30 5.66 -11.08 10.00
CA ALA A 30 5.39 -9.64 10.06
C ALA A 30 3.88 -9.34 10.03
N ASN A 31 3.12 -9.72 11.07
CA ASN A 31 1.75 -9.28 11.41
C ASN A 31 0.68 -9.04 10.31
N GLY A 32 0.89 -9.49 9.07
CA GLY A 32 -0.05 -9.40 7.97
C GLY A 32 -1.06 -10.53 8.06
N LEU A 33 -2.33 -10.18 7.86
CA LEU A 33 -3.45 -11.08 7.61
C LEU A 33 -3.00 -12.32 6.81
N VAL A 34 -2.88 -13.47 7.48
CA VAL A 34 -2.60 -14.76 6.85
C VAL A 34 -3.79 -15.13 5.97
N LYS A 35 -3.54 -15.41 4.68
CA LYS A 35 -4.57 -15.74 3.68
C LYS A 35 -5.44 -16.93 4.12
N GLY A 36 -6.76 -16.72 4.13
CA GLY A 36 -7.78 -17.77 4.26
C GLY A 36 -8.77 -17.84 3.09
N TRP A 37 -8.44 -17.27 1.93
CA TRP A 37 -9.36 -17.14 0.79
C TRP A 37 -9.13 -18.23 -0.28
N ASP A 38 -10.19 -18.93 -0.68
CA ASP A 38 -10.21 -19.95 -1.74
C ASP A 38 -10.63 -19.31 -3.08
N GLY A 39 -9.63 -19.08 -3.93
CA GLY A 39 -9.82 -18.48 -5.25
C GLY A 39 -10.57 -19.37 -6.25
N GLN A 40 -10.51 -20.70 -6.12
CA GLN A 40 -11.24 -21.63 -6.99
C GLN A 40 -12.73 -21.63 -6.68
N LYS A 41 -13.10 -21.50 -5.41
CA LYS A 41 -14.50 -21.38 -5.00
C LYS A 41 -15.10 -20.05 -5.42
N LEU A 42 -14.33 -18.95 -5.35
CA LEU A 42 -14.76 -17.67 -5.90
C LEU A 42 -14.96 -17.76 -7.42
N GLN A 43 -14.04 -18.42 -8.14
CA GLN A 43 -14.07 -18.60 -9.59
C GLN A 43 -15.36 -19.29 -10.10
N GLN A 44 -15.86 -20.30 -9.40
CA GLN A 44 -17.10 -21.00 -9.79
C GLN A 44 -18.36 -20.14 -9.63
N GLN A 45 -18.31 -19.06 -8.83
CA GLN A 45 -19.44 -18.19 -8.52
C GLN A 45 -19.47 -16.91 -9.39
N VAL A 46 -18.52 -16.74 -10.33
CA VAL A 46 -18.40 -15.54 -11.17
C VAL A 46 -19.27 -15.64 -12.43
N SER A 47 -20.58 -15.41 -12.32
CA SER A 47 -21.46 -15.18 -13.50
C SER A 47 -22.51 -14.07 -13.36
N ALA A 48 -22.51 -13.26 -12.28
CA ALA A 48 -23.37 -12.07 -12.19
C ALA A 48 -22.85 -11.03 -11.18
N GLY A 49 -22.77 -9.75 -11.58
CA GLY A 49 -22.09 -8.68 -10.82
C GLY A 49 -22.60 -8.38 -9.39
N ALA A 50 -23.88 -8.62 -9.10
CA ALA A 50 -24.43 -8.46 -7.75
C ALA A 50 -24.01 -9.62 -6.80
N GLU A 51 -23.88 -10.82 -7.36
CA GLU A 51 -23.48 -12.04 -6.63
C GLU A 51 -21.99 -12.01 -6.28
N ILE A 52 -21.15 -11.40 -7.13
CA ILE A 52 -19.72 -11.17 -6.90
C ILE A 52 -19.49 -10.27 -5.68
N THR A 53 -20.22 -9.15 -5.60
CA THR A 53 -20.06 -8.17 -4.52
C THR A 53 -20.51 -8.74 -3.17
N ALA A 54 -21.63 -9.48 -3.17
CA ALA A 54 -22.10 -10.19 -1.99
C ALA A 54 -21.16 -11.32 -1.55
N THR A 55 -20.66 -12.12 -2.50
CA THR A 55 -19.72 -13.22 -2.21
C THR A 55 -18.37 -12.70 -1.71
N PHE A 56 -17.81 -11.67 -2.36
CA PHE A 56 -16.60 -11.00 -1.89
C PHE A 56 -16.80 -10.44 -0.48
N GLY A 57 -17.93 -9.77 -0.22
CA GLY A 57 -18.25 -9.26 1.12
C GLY A 57 -18.29 -10.33 2.19
N GLN A 58 -19.00 -11.44 1.93
CA GLN A 58 -19.07 -12.55 2.86
C GLN A 58 -17.70 -13.20 3.11
N GLN A 59 -16.93 -13.44 2.05
CA GLN A 59 -15.60 -14.06 2.17
C GLN A 59 -14.59 -13.13 2.85
N ALA A 60 -14.65 -11.82 2.57
CA ALA A 60 -13.80 -10.84 3.21
C ALA A 60 -14.14 -10.68 4.71
N HIS A 61 -15.43 -10.60 5.06
CA HIS A 61 -15.84 -10.59 6.47
C HIS A 61 -15.43 -11.87 7.22
N ALA A 62 -15.55 -13.03 6.58
CA ALA A 62 -15.10 -14.30 7.16
C ALA A 62 -13.59 -14.33 7.38
N ALA A 63 -12.79 -13.86 6.41
CA ALA A 63 -11.33 -13.78 6.52
C ALA A 63 -10.88 -12.80 7.62
N VAL A 64 -11.49 -11.61 7.70
CA VAL A 64 -11.23 -10.62 8.76
C VAL A 64 -11.58 -11.20 10.13
N SER A 65 -12.72 -11.88 10.24
CA SER A 65 -13.15 -12.50 11.50
C SER A 65 -12.21 -13.63 11.90
N GLY A 66 -11.85 -14.53 10.98
CA GLY A 66 -10.94 -15.65 11.24
C GLY A 66 -9.54 -15.20 11.67
N TYR A 67 -8.98 -14.17 11.03
CA TYR A 67 -7.72 -13.56 11.47
C TYR A 67 -7.83 -12.97 12.88
N ALA A 68 -8.87 -12.16 13.12
CA ALA A 68 -9.04 -11.53 14.42
C ALA A 68 -9.25 -12.56 15.53
N ASP A 69 -9.98 -13.64 15.26
CA ASP A 69 -10.20 -14.71 16.23
C ASP A 69 -8.90 -15.48 16.52
N SER A 70 -8.13 -15.81 15.48
CA SER A 70 -6.82 -16.47 15.64
C SER A 70 -5.81 -15.62 16.43
N LYS A 71 -5.68 -14.33 16.09
CA LYS A 71 -4.80 -13.42 16.83
C LYS A 71 -5.28 -13.18 18.26
N LYS A 72 -6.60 -13.09 18.46
CA LYS A 72 -7.16 -12.97 19.81
C LYS A 72 -6.87 -14.22 20.64
N GLU A 73 -6.89 -15.41 20.05
CA GLU A 73 -6.51 -16.64 20.74
C GLU A 73 -5.03 -16.64 21.16
N GLU A 74 -4.14 -16.28 20.23
CA GLU A 74 -2.70 -16.13 20.49
C GLU A 74 -2.44 -15.13 21.63
N LEU A 75 -3.04 -13.94 21.56
CA LEU A 75 -2.90 -12.90 22.56
C LEU A 75 -3.53 -13.30 23.89
N SER A 76 -4.66 -14.01 23.88
CA SER A 76 -5.27 -14.54 25.11
C SER A 76 -4.36 -15.55 25.80
N LYS A 77 -3.59 -16.33 25.03
CA LYS A 77 -2.59 -17.25 25.59
C LYS A 77 -1.43 -16.47 26.21
N ARG A 78 -0.87 -15.49 25.49
CA ARG A 78 0.17 -14.59 26.01
C ARG A 78 -0.27 -13.81 27.25
N GLN A 79 -1.54 -13.40 27.30
CA GLN A 79 -2.11 -12.71 28.47
C GLN A 79 -2.12 -13.60 29.72
N LYS A 80 -2.37 -14.90 29.56
CA LYS A 80 -2.34 -15.88 30.66
C LYS A 80 -0.92 -16.20 31.11
N GLU A 81 0.05 -16.13 30.19
CA GLU A 81 1.46 -16.39 30.45
C GLU A 81 2.20 -15.14 30.99
N ALA A 82 1.66 -13.94 30.77
CA ALA A 82 2.23 -12.68 31.24
C ALA A 82 2.24 -12.60 32.78
N THR A 83 3.44 -12.42 33.35
CA THR A 83 3.64 -12.43 34.81
C THR A 83 3.87 -11.03 35.37
N THR A 84 4.35 -10.10 34.55
CA THR A 84 4.65 -8.72 34.94
C THR A 84 3.52 -7.74 34.55
N PRO A 85 3.38 -6.60 35.25
CA PRO A 85 2.48 -5.52 34.84
C PRO A 85 2.76 -5.02 33.42
N GLU A 86 4.03 -4.95 33.02
CA GLU A 86 4.48 -4.48 31.72
C GLU A 86 4.06 -5.43 30.59
N GLU A 87 4.26 -6.73 30.75
CA GLU A 87 3.80 -7.74 29.78
C GLU A 87 2.27 -7.72 29.63
N LYS A 88 1.54 -7.56 30.75
CA LYS A 88 0.08 -7.47 30.72
C LYS A 88 -0.41 -6.23 29.99
N ALA A 89 0.26 -5.09 30.19
CA ALA A 89 -0.05 -3.85 29.49
C ALA A 89 0.25 -3.96 27.99
N ALA A 90 1.36 -4.59 27.61
CA ALA A 90 1.70 -4.83 26.21
C ALA A 90 0.65 -5.70 25.51
N VAL A 91 0.27 -6.83 26.11
CA VAL A 91 -0.77 -7.71 25.53
C VAL A 91 -2.14 -7.01 25.47
N ALA A 92 -2.48 -6.18 26.46
CA ALA A 92 -3.71 -5.38 26.41
C ALA A 92 -3.70 -4.37 25.26
N SER A 93 -2.56 -3.70 25.02
CA SER A 93 -2.38 -2.79 23.90
C SER A 93 -2.51 -3.51 22.55
N GLU A 94 -1.95 -4.72 22.42
CA GLU A 94 -2.05 -5.51 21.19
C GLU A 94 -3.50 -5.98 20.93
N LEU A 95 -4.28 -6.27 21.98
CA LEU A 95 -5.70 -6.60 21.87
C LEU A 95 -6.55 -5.40 21.43
N ASP A 96 -6.30 -4.21 22.00
CA ASP A 96 -6.98 -2.97 21.59
C ASP A 96 -6.66 -2.60 20.13
N GLU A 97 -5.39 -2.78 19.74
CA GLU A 97 -4.99 -2.61 18.35
C GLU A 97 -5.72 -3.61 17.44
N LEU A 98 -5.79 -4.89 17.82
CA LEU A 98 -6.50 -5.92 17.04
C LEU A 98 -7.99 -5.59 16.87
N GLU A 99 -8.66 -5.10 17.91
CA GLU A 99 -10.06 -4.67 17.84
C GLU A 99 -10.22 -3.47 16.89
N THR A 100 -9.31 -2.50 16.98
CA THR A 100 -9.28 -1.36 16.07
C THR A 100 -9.08 -1.82 14.62
N GLN A 101 -8.12 -2.70 14.36
CA GLN A 101 -7.87 -3.27 13.04
C GLN A 101 -9.12 -3.99 12.50
N LYS A 102 -9.76 -4.83 13.32
CA LYS A 102 -11.01 -5.52 12.95
C LYS A 102 -12.11 -4.53 12.57
N LYS A 103 -12.31 -3.47 13.37
CA LYS A 103 -13.31 -2.44 13.10
C LYS A 103 -13.05 -1.70 11.78
N MET A 104 -11.80 -1.27 11.54
CA MET A 104 -11.44 -0.55 10.32
C MET A 104 -11.54 -1.43 9.07
N LEU A 105 -11.13 -2.70 9.15
CA LEU A 105 -11.29 -3.65 8.06
C LEU A 105 -12.76 -3.92 7.74
N ASN A 106 -13.64 -4.00 8.74
CA ASN A 106 -15.08 -4.15 8.49
C ASN A 106 -15.68 -2.90 7.81
N ILE A 107 -15.23 -1.70 8.16
CA ILE A 107 -15.62 -0.47 7.45
C ILE A 107 -15.17 -0.55 5.98
N LEU A 108 -13.92 -0.98 5.74
CA LEU A 108 -13.40 -1.17 4.38
C LEU A 108 -14.21 -2.19 3.57
N VAL A 109 -14.54 -3.34 4.15
CA VAL A 109 -15.39 -4.35 3.49
C VAL A 109 -16.77 -3.76 3.18
N GLY A 110 -17.37 -2.99 4.11
CA GLY A 110 -18.63 -2.29 3.87
C GLY A 110 -18.57 -1.35 2.66
N VAL A 111 -17.51 -0.54 2.55
CA VAL A 111 -17.30 0.35 1.39
C VAL A 111 -17.10 -0.43 0.09
N ALA A 112 -16.22 -1.44 0.11
CA ALA A 112 -15.90 -2.23 -1.09
C ALA A 112 -17.09 -3.04 -1.61
N THR A 113 -18.01 -3.42 -0.73
CA THR A 113 -19.21 -4.20 -1.06
C THR A 113 -20.41 -3.34 -1.44
N GLY A 114 -20.23 -2.02 -1.51
CA GLY A 114 -21.31 -1.10 -1.86
C GLY A 114 -22.44 -1.09 -0.83
N MET A 115 -22.17 -1.45 0.44
CA MET A 115 -23.10 -1.12 1.51
C MET A 115 -23.40 0.38 1.42
N PRO A 116 -24.65 0.82 1.64
CA PRO A 116 -25.01 2.21 1.49
C PRO A 116 -24.06 3.05 2.35
N THR A 117 -23.29 3.93 1.72
CA THR A 117 -22.37 4.83 2.42
C THR A 117 -23.12 5.70 3.42
N GLU A 118 -24.45 5.86 3.30
CA GLU A 118 -25.29 6.50 4.31
C GLU A 118 -25.32 5.74 5.66
N ALA A 119 -24.96 4.45 5.70
CA ALA A 119 -24.83 3.66 6.92
C ALA A 119 -23.45 3.79 7.60
N ILE A 120 -22.45 4.35 6.90
CA ILE A 120 -21.10 4.56 7.42
C ILE A 120 -20.85 6.07 7.54
N SER A 121 -20.73 6.57 8.78
CA SER A 121 -20.56 8.01 8.99
C SER A 121 -19.24 8.53 8.40
N LYS A 122 -19.20 9.83 8.09
CA LYS A 122 -17.98 10.52 7.66
C LYS A 122 -16.84 10.29 8.64
N GLU A 123 -17.12 10.35 9.94
CA GLU A 123 -16.17 10.18 11.03
C GLU A 123 -15.60 8.75 11.05
N ALA A 124 -16.42 7.74 10.75
CA ALA A 124 -15.97 6.36 10.64
C ALA A 124 -15.03 6.16 9.44
N LEU A 125 -15.36 6.73 8.26
CA LEU A 125 -14.50 6.71 7.09
C LEU A 125 -13.19 7.48 7.32
N SER A 126 -13.28 8.65 7.94
CA SER A 126 -12.12 9.45 8.35
C SER A 126 -11.20 8.67 9.30
N SER A 127 -11.78 8.03 10.32
CA SER A 127 -11.00 7.23 11.29
C SER A 127 -10.32 6.03 10.62
N ALA A 128 -11.00 5.38 9.67
CA ALA A 128 -10.40 4.32 8.87
C ALA A 128 -9.28 4.84 7.97
N ALA A 129 -9.44 6.02 7.38
CA ALA A 129 -8.38 6.67 6.59
C ALA A 129 -7.14 6.96 7.46
N ASP A 130 -7.33 7.47 8.67
CA ASP A 130 -6.25 7.76 9.62
C ASP A 130 -5.51 6.49 10.03
N TRP A 131 -6.24 5.42 10.32
CA TRP A 131 -5.65 4.12 10.61
C TRP A 131 -4.85 3.56 9.42
N MET A 132 -5.41 3.60 8.20
CA MET A 132 -4.72 3.15 6.99
C MET A 132 -3.46 3.96 6.73
N ARG A 133 -3.53 5.29 6.87
CA ARG A 133 -2.38 6.19 6.74
C ARG A 133 -1.30 5.88 7.77
N LYS A 134 -1.66 5.71 9.05
CA LYS A 134 -0.71 5.33 10.10
C LYS A 134 0.03 4.03 9.75
N LYS A 135 -0.70 2.99 9.34
CA LYS A 135 -0.10 1.70 8.95
C LYS A 135 0.78 1.79 7.72
N MET A 136 0.44 2.64 6.75
CA MET A 136 1.27 2.84 5.57
C MET A 136 2.52 3.68 5.87
N ILE A 137 2.47 4.61 6.83
CA ILE A 137 3.67 5.28 7.36
C ILE A 137 4.59 4.27 8.04
N GLU A 138 4.06 3.47 8.98
CA GLU A 138 4.84 2.42 9.67
C GLU A 138 5.51 1.47 8.66
N SER A 139 4.78 1.07 7.61
CA SER A 139 5.33 0.27 6.52
C SER A 139 6.41 1.02 5.73
N SER A 140 6.21 2.31 5.38
CA SER A 140 7.21 3.12 4.66
C SER A 140 8.52 3.28 5.42
N GLU A 141 8.44 3.41 6.73
CA GLU A 141 9.60 3.66 7.59
C GLU A 141 10.42 2.39 7.86
N ALA A 142 9.87 1.20 7.57
CA ALA A 142 10.55 -0.07 7.81
C ALA A 142 11.80 -0.25 6.93
N PHE A 143 11.83 0.33 5.73
CA PHE A 143 13.00 0.32 4.87
C PHE A 143 13.88 1.56 5.10
N PRO A 144 15.12 1.41 5.62
CA PRO A 144 15.99 2.55 5.89
C PRO A 144 16.35 3.36 4.64
N GLY A 145 16.46 2.68 3.50
CA GLY A 145 16.71 3.31 2.20
C GLY A 145 17.95 2.79 1.49
N ILE A 146 18.23 3.44 0.36
CA ILE A 146 19.41 3.23 -0.48
C ILE A 146 20.26 4.49 -0.45
N ILE A 147 21.57 4.30 -0.25
CA ILE A 147 22.58 5.33 -0.39
C ILE A 147 23.44 5.05 -1.64
N ASP A 148 24.05 6.09 -2.19
CA ASP A 148 25.07 5.95 -3.23
C ASP A 148 26.42 6.45 -2.70
N PRO A 149 27.34 5.56 -2.29
CA PRO A 149 28.63 5.97 -1.74
C PRO A 149 29.50 6.79 -2.71
N SER A 150 29.15 6.86 -4.00
CA SER A 150 29.89 7.60 -5.01
C SER A 150 29.45 9.06 -5.17
N THR A 151 28.36 9.47 -4.52
CA THR A 151 27.83 10.84 -4.53
C THR A 151 27.29 11.22 -3.16
N GLU A 152 27.41 12.50 -2.78
CA GLU A 152 26.82 13.01 -1.54
C GLU A 152 25.30 13.23 -1.66
N ILE A 153 24.79 13.35 -2.90
CA ILE A 153 23.38 13.66 -3.18
C ILE A 153 22.80 12.60 -4.11
N VAL A 154 21.75 11.93 -3.65
CA VAL A 154 20.91 11.00 -4.40
C VAL A 154 19.74 11.74 -5.03
N ASP A 155 19.07 12.63 -4.29
CA ASP A 155 18.00 13.48 -4.81
C ASP A 155 17.92 14.80 -4.03
N ALA A 156 18.19 15.92 -4.69
CA ALA A 156 18.23 17.24 -4.05
C ALA A 156 16.86 17.78 -3.61
N THR A 157 15.76 17.15 -4.05
CA THR A 157 14.39 17.56 -3.70
C THR A 157 13.88 16.87 -2.43
N SER A 158 14.56 15.80 -2.00
CA SER A 158 14.26 15.05 -0.78
C SER A 158 14.55 15.85 0.50
N LYS A 159 13.85 15.53 1.60
CA LYS A 159 14.11 16.07 2.94
C LYS A 159 15.49 15.65 3.47
N ASP A 160 15.91 14.44 3.12
CA ASP A 160 17.29 13.97 3.27
C ASP A 160 17.81 13.62 1.88
N PRO A 161 18.69 14.46 1.30
CA PRO A 161 19.12 14.31 -0.08
C PRO A 161 20.09 13.15 -0.28
N THR A 162 20.58 12.53 0.79
CA THR A 162 21.64 11.50 0.73
C THR A 162 21.09 10.07 0.62
N VAL A 163 19.79 9.89 0.86
CA VAL A 163 19.14 8.58 0.91
C VAL A 163 17.79 8.57 0.20
N LEU A 164 17.57 7.52 -0.59
CA LEU A 164 16.29 7.22 -1.21
C LEU A 164 15.55 6.16 -0.37
N ASN A 165 14.39 6.51 0.20
CA ASN A 165 13.52 5.60 0.93
C ASN A 165 12.03 5.89 0.64
N ASN A 166 11.10 5.21 1.29
CA ASN A 166 9.66 5.37 1.01
C ASN A 166 9.00 6.57 1.72
N ILE A 167 9.73 7.48 2.37
CA ILE A 167 9.10 8.53 3.21
C ILE A 167 9.75 9.92 3.10
N ASN A 168 10.97 10.02 2.58
CA ASN A 168 11.78 11.23 2.64
C ASN A 168 11.37 12.35 1.68
N GLY A 169 10.44 12.12 0.76
CA GLY A 169 10.08 13.16 -0.18
C GLY A 169 9.36 14.36 0.50
N PRO A 170 9.37 15.52 -0.16
CA PRO A 170 8.73 16.73 0.36
C PRO A 170 7.20 16.58 0.29
N SER A 171 6.53 16.87 1.40
CA SER A 171 5.07 16.92 1.53
C SER A 171 4.71 17.52 2.88
N VAL A 172 3.59 18.25 2.95
CA VAL A 172 2.97 18.65 4.23
C VAL A 172 2.13 17.51 4.84
N GLY A 173 1.85 16.47 4.05
CA GLY A 173 1.11 15.29 4.47
C GLY A 173 -0.38 15.56 4.70
N VAL A 174 -1.00 14.68 5.49
CA VAL A 174 -2.39 14.84 5.96
C VAL A 174 -2.36 15.36 7.39
N ASP A 175 -3.19 16.36 7.67
CA ASP A 175 -3.30 17.01 8.99
C ASP A 175 -1.96 17.49 9.57
N GLY A 176 -1.00 17.82 8.69
CA GLY A 176 0.30 18.35 9.07
C GLY A 176 1.30 17.32 9.58
N ASP A 177 1.08 16.02 9.35
CA ASP A 177 2.05 14.98 9.77
C ASP A 177 3.40 15.05 9.03
N GLY A 178 3.48 15.83 7.94
CA GLY A 178 4.70 16.04 7.17
C GLY A 178 5.23 14.78 6.49
N LYS A 179 4.42 13.73 6.33
CA LYS A 179 4.83 12.46 5.73
C LYS A 179 4.40 12.39 4.26
N LYS A 180 5.35 12.03 3.39
CA LYS A 180 5.06 11.79 1.97
C LYS A 180 4.82 10.30 1.72
N LEU A 181 3.57 9.92 1.50
CA LEU A 181 3.21 8.58 1.03
C LEU A 181 2.86 8.56 -0.46
N GLY A 182 2.54 9.70 -1.05
CA GLY A 182 2.18 9.79 -2.45
C GLY A 182 3.30 9.33 -3.38
N GLY A 183 3.05 8.25 -4.13
CA GLY A 183 3.97 7.69 -5.11
C GLY A 183 4.04 6.17 -5.03
N THR A 184 4.83 5.55 -5.91
CA THR A 184 5.05 4.10 -5.90
C THR A 184 6.16 3.72 -4.92
N ARG A 185 5.98 2.65 -4.14
CA ARG A 185 7.03 2.09 -3.28
C ARG A 185 8.25 1.71 -4.09
N LEU A 186 9.42 1.80 -3.45
CA LEU A 186 10.66 1.35 -4.05
C LEU A 186 10.56 -0.14 -4.42
N ASP A 187 11.01 -0.46 -5.62
CA ASP A 187 11.11 -1.82 -6.14
C ASP A 187 12.60 -2.12 -6.34
N LEU A 188 13.13 -3.00 -5.49
CA LEU A 188 14.56 -3.34 -5.52
C LEU A 188 14.95 -4.16 -6.76
N ASP A 189 14.03 -4.81 -7.45
CA ASP A 189 14.35 -5.48 -8.71
C ASP A 189 14.47 -4.48 -9.85
N LEU A 190 13.62 -3.45 -9.86
CA LEU A 190 13.77 -2.34 -10.81
C LEU A 190 15.01 -1.50 -10.50
N LEU A 191 15.32 -1.29 -9.22
CA LEU A 191 16.44 -0.46 -8.79
C LEU A 191 17.77 -1.22 -8.87
N CYS A 192 17.94 -2.30 -8.11
CA CYS A 192 19.18 -3.07 -8.04
C CYS A 192 19.33 -4.10 -9.18
N GLY A 193 18.26 -4.43 -9.91
CA GLY A 193 18.21 -5.59 -10.78
C GLY A 193 17.75 -6.84 -10.01
N GLY A 194 17.09 -7.78 -10.69
CA GLY A 194 16.61 -9.03 -10.05
C GLY A 194 17.74 -9.89 -9.47
N ASP A 195 18.94 -9.79 -10.02
CA ASP A 195 20.17 -10.43 -9.53
C ASP A 195 21.05 -9.49 -8.68
N ASN A 196 20.53 -8.32 -8.30
CA ASN A 196 21.21 -7.26 -7.54
C ASN A 196 22.43 -6.62 -8.21
N TYR A 197 22.64 -6.79 -9.52
CA TYR A 197 23.88 -6.38 -10.17
C TYR A 197 24.24 -4.89 -10.02
N ARG A 198 23.25 -4.00 -9.89
CA ARG A 198 23.46 -2.54 -9.72
C ARG A 198 23.75 -2.11 -8.29
N CYS A 199 23.62 -3.03 -7.32
CA CYS A 199 23.83 -2.75 -5.91
C CYS A 199 25.02 -3.57 -5.35
N ALA A 200 25.50 -3.17 -4.18
CA ALA A 200 26.51 -3.94 -3.46
C ALA A 200 25.90 -5.23 -2.93
N THR A 201 26.65 -6.33 -3.07
CA THR A 201 26.21 -7.67 -2.67
C THR A 201 27.25 -8.36 -1.80
N ASN A 202 26.79 -9.22 -0.91
CA ASN A 202 27.61 -10.19 -0.20
C ASN A 202 28.09 -11.29 -1.17
N SER A 203 28.96 -12.18 -0.69
CA SER A 203 29.51 -13.29 -1.49
C SER A 203 28.46 -14.30 -1.96
N ASP A 204 27.32 -14.37 -1.27
CA ASP A 204 26.18 -15.24 -1.63
C ASP A 204 25.19 -14.59 -2.62
N GLY A 205 25.46 -13.36 -3.06
CA GLY A 205 24.61 -12.60 -3.99
C GLY A 205 23.48 -11.81 -3.32
N SER A 206 23.29 -11.92 -2.00
CA SER A 206 22.34 -11.09 -1.26
C SER A 206 22.81 -9.63 -1.16
N LEU A 207 21.90 -8.69 -0.98
CA LEU A 207 22.24 -7.27 -0.81
C LEU A 207 23.09 -7.05 0.45
N ASP A 208 24.17 -6.29 0.33
CA ASP A 208 25.01 -5.90 1.46
C ASP A 208 24.30 -4.81 2.28
N ARG A 209 23.91 -5.17 3.51
CA ARG A 209 23.23 -4.30 4.49
C ARG A 209 24.09 -4.00 5.72
N SER A 210 25.41 -4.20 5.64
CA SER A 210 26.35 -3.99 6.77
C SER A 210 26.27 -2.60 7.42
N THR A 211 25.84 -1.59 6.66
CA THR A 211 25.71 -0.20 7.10
C THR A 211 24.29 0.20 7.50
N GLY A 212 23.34 -0.74 7.48
CA GLY A 212 21.90 -0.47 7.68
C GLY A 212 21.17 -0.03 6.41
N TYR A 213 21.89 0.44 5.38
CA TYR A 213 21.34 0.82 4.07
C TYR A 213 21.72 -0.17 2.98
N VAL A 214 20.89 -0.23 1.93
CA VAL A 214 21.31 -0.79 0.64
C VAL A 214 22.27 0.19 -0.02
N LYS A 215 23.34 -0.31 -0.63
CA LYS A 215 24.35 0.54 -1.29
C LYS A 215 24.26 0.39 -2.79
N TRP A 216 24.04 1.49 -3.50
CA TRP A 216 24.22 1.55 -4.94
C TRP A 216 25.68 1.26 -5.30
N ASN A 217 25.90 0.58 -6.42
CA ASN A 217 27.24 0.28 -6.92
C ASN A 217 27.42 0.95 -8.29
N LYS A 218 27.91 2.19 -8.29
CA LYS A 218 28.15 2.98 -9.50
C LYS A 218 29.06 2.27 -10.50
N ASP A 219 30.08 1.55 -10.04
CA ASP A 219 31.02 0.88 -10.95
C ASP A 219 30.36 -0.28 -11.71
N ARG A 220 29.47 -1.04 -11.04
CA ARG A 220 28.70 -2.11 -11.69
C ARG A 220 27.53 -1.56 -12.52
N ALA A 221 26.85 -0.53 -12.03
CA ALA A 221 25.73 0.10 -12.72
C ALA A 221 26.18 1.00 -13.89
N ASN A 222 27.46 1.41 -13.89
CA ASN A 222 28.05 2.39 -14.81
C ASN A 222 27.31 3.74 -14.83
N ILE A 223 26.64 4.10 -13.73
CA ILE A 223 25.87 5.34 -13.55
C ILE A 223 25.67 5.60 -12.05
N SER A 224 25.57 6.86 -11.63
CA SER A 224 25.17 7.18 -10.25
C SER A 224 23.68 6.85 -10.03
N LEU A 225 23.26 6.66 -8.77
CA LEU A 225 21.85 6.46 -8.45
C LEU A 225 21.02 7.68 -8.88
N ALA A 226 21.50 8.89 -8.60
CA ALA A 226 20.83 10.14 -8.98
C ALA A 226 20.59 10.23 -10.50
N ASP A 227 21.61 9.89 -11.30
CA ASP A 227 21.47 9.89 -12.77
C ASP A 227 20.57 8.73 -13.25
N PHE A 228 20.64 7.56 -12.60
CA PHE A 228 19.79 6.41 -12.92
C PHE A 228 18.30 6.74 -12.78
N LEU A 229 17.89 7.45 -11.71
CA LEU A 229 16.50 7.87 -11.50
C LEU A 229 15.95 8.73 -12.65
N ASN A 230 16.83 9.41 -13.40
CA ASN A 230 16.47 10.25 -14.53
C ASN A 230 16.40 9.51 -15.87
N THR A 231 16.89 8.27 -15.94
CA THR A 231 16.81 7.41 -17.13
C THR A 231 15.39 6.90 -17.37
N ASP A 232 15.12 6.39 -18.57
CA ASP A 232 13.85 5.72 -18.89
C ASP A 232 13.62 4.46 -18.03
N GLU A 233 14.68 3.80 -17.57
CA GLU A 233 14.57 2.65 -16.66
C GLU A 233 14.22 3.11 -15.24
N GLY A 234 14.91 4.12 -14.71
CA GLY A 234 14.61 4.68 -13.39
C GLY A 234 13.19 5.25 -13.31
N LYS A 235 12.72 5.93 -14.37
CA LYS A 235 11.35 6.47 -14.44
C LYS A 235 10.25 5.41 -14.43
N LYS A 236 10.55 4.15 -14.82
CA LYS A 236 9.58 3.04 -14.74
C LYS A 236 9.28 2.61 -13.31
N MET A 237 10.10 3.01 -12.33
CA MET A 237 9.77 2.81 -10.92
C MET A 237 8.55 3.65 -10.50
N GLY A 238 8.27 4.74 -11.22
CA GLY A 238 7.02 5.47 -11.08
C GLY A 238 5.84 4.68 -11.67
N GLY A 239 4.79 4.50 -10.89
CA GLY A 239 3.55 3.87 -11.32
C GLY A 239 2.70 4.74 -12.23
N LEU A 240 1.62 4.16 -12.76
CA LEU A 240 0.68 4.82 -13.68
C LEU A 240 0.03 6.10 -13.10
N THR A 241 -0.08 6.17 -11.78
CA THR A 241 -0.64 7.31 -11.04
C THR A 241 0.39 8.40 -10.73
N GLY A 242 1.68 8.13 -10.96
CA GLY A 242 2.79 9.07 -10.87
C GLY A 242 3.76 8.80 -9.71
N GLY A 243 5.01 9.22 -9.92
CA GLY A 243 6.07 9.35 -8.90
C GLY A 243 6.56 8.06 -8.22
N ILE A 244 7.73 8.17 -7.61
CA ILE A 244 8.22 7.23 -6.61
C ILE A 244 8.10 7.88 -5.23
N GLN A 245 7.88 7.08 -4.19
CA GLN A 245 8.01 7.57 -2.82
C GLN A 245 9.48 7.94 -2.55
N GLY A 246 9.70 8.94 -1.71
CA GLY A 246 11.05 9.40 -1.32
C GLY A 246 11.58 10.63 -2.04
N ILE A 247 11.00 11.04 -3.18
CA ILE A 247 11.45 12.23 -3.95
C ILE A 247 10.29 13.20 -4.19
N GLN A 248 10.53 14.29 -4.92
CA GLN A 248 9.47 15.22 -5.33
C GLN A 248 8.30 14.49 -6.00
N GLY A 249 7.10 14.83 -5.52
CA GLY A 249 5.87 14.25 -6.03
C GLY A 249 5.59 14.69 -7.47
N THR A 250 5.02 13.78 -8.25
CA THR A 250 4.55 14.09 -9.61
C THR A 250 3.11 13.63 -9.80
N LEU A 251 2.36 14.36 -10.63
CA LEU A 251 1.03 13.97 -11.10
C LEU A 251 1.06 13.98 -12.63
N ALA A 252 0.82 12.82 -13.26
CA ALA A 252 0.97 12.63 -14.70
C ALA A 252 2.34 13.10 -15.24
N GLY A 253 3.41 12.81 -14.48
CA GLY A 253 4.79 13.18 -14.83
C GLY A 253 5.15 14.65 -14.59
N LYS A 254 4.22 15.50 -14.14
CA LYS A 254 4.51 16.89 -13.80
C LYS A 254 4.77 17.03 -12.30
N PRO A 255 5.87 17.67 -11.87
CA PRO A 255 6.14 17.89 -10.45
C PRO A 255 5.09 18.80 -9.82
N TYR A 256 4.82 18.59 -8.54
CA TYR A 256 4.04 19.50 -7.71
C TYR A 256 4.79 19.88 -6.43
N ASP A 257 4.49 21.05 -5.90
CA ASP A 257 5.12 21.57 -4.69
C ASP A 257 4.46 21.01 -3.43
N SER A 258 5.23 20.88 -2.35
CA SER A 258 4.70 20.56 -1.04
C SER A 258 3.72 21.65 -0.57
N GLY A 259 2.57 21.23 -0.03
CA GLY A 259 1.49 22.14 0.39
C GLY A 259 0.59 22.64 -0.76
N SER A 260 0.87 22.22 -1.99
CA SER A 260 -0.05 22.47 -3.11
C SER A 260 -1.34 21.66 -2.97
N TRP A 261 -2.38 22.04 -3.71
CA TRP A 261 -3.62 21.26 -3.73
C TRP A 261 -3.41 19.84 -4.27
N GLN A 262 -2.43 19.63 -5.15
CA GLN A 262 -2.04 18.31 -5.64
C GLN A 262 -1.40 17.46 -4.54
N ASP A 263 -0.51 18.06 -3.74
CA ASP A 263 0.11 17.40 -2.58
C ASP A 263 -0.97 16.91 -1.62
N HIS A 264 -1.87 17.80 -1.21
CA HIS A 264 -3.01 17.42 -0.35
C HIS A 264 -3.88 16.32 -0.96
N LEU A 265 -4.31 16.48 -2.21
CA LEU A 265 -5.16 15.50 -2.89
C LEU A 265 -4.50 14.11 -2.89
N ILE A 266 -3.22 14.04 -3.28
CA ILE A 266 -2.51 12.76 -3.38
C ILE A 266 -2.32 12.14 -2.00
N GLU A 267 -1.96 12.92 -0.98
CA GLU A 267 -1.72 12.40 0.37
C GLU A 267 -2.99 11.91 1.07
N TYR A 268 -4.15 12.52 0.80
CA TYR A 268 -5.44 12.00 1.28
C TYR A 268 -5.78 10.63 0.68
N PHE A 269 -5.37 10.38 -0.57
CA PHE A 269 -5.52 9.08 -1.20
C PHE A 269 -4.44 8.09 -0.75
N ALA A 270 -3.21 8.53 -0.51
CA ALA A 270 -2.05 7.66 -0.38
C ALA A 270 -2.20 6.58 0.71
N GLY A 271 -2.65 6.94 1.92
CA GLY A 271 -2.86 5.96 3.00
C GLY A 271 -3.89 4.88 2.64
N PRO A 272 -5.14 5.25 2.34
CA PRO A 272 -6.16 4.30 1.90
C PRO A 272 -5.77 3.52 0.62
N HIS A 273 -5.22 4.20 -0.37
CA HIS A 273 -4.83 3.62 -1.66
C HIS A 273 -3.72 2.58 -1.48
N ASP A 274 -2.66 2.88 -0.74
CA ASP A 274 -1.55 1.96 -0.53
C ASP A 274 -1.97 0.77 0.35
N MET A 275 -2.86 0.98 1.33
CA MET A 275 -3.42 -0.12 2.09
C MET A 275 -4.22 -1.08 1.19
N ILE A 276 -5.15 -0.57 0.40
CA ILE A 276 -6.07 -1.37 -0.41
C ILE A 276 -5.37 -1.96 -1.64
N GLY A 277 -4.65 -1.12 -2.37
CA GLY A 277 -3.98 -1.43 -3.62
C GLY A 277 -2.64 -2.14 -3.43
N GLY A 278 -2.00 -1.95 -2.28
CA GLY A 278 -0.67 -2.46 -2.00
C GLY A 278 -0.64 -3.53 -0.91
N GLN A 279 -0.81 -3.12 0.35
CA GLN A 279 -0.64 -3.99 1.52
C GLN A 279 -1.58 -5.20 1.49
N LEU A 280 -2.89 -4.97 1.34
CA LEU A 280 -3.89 -6.03 1.33
C LEU A 280 -3.84 -6.89 0.07
N ALA A 281 -3.35 -6.34 -1.03
CA ALA A 281 -3.10 -7.07 -2.27
C ALA A 281 -1.84 -7.95 -2.19
N GLY A 282 -1.02 -7.78 -1.15
CA GLY A 282 0.25 -8.48 -0.99
C GLY A 282 1.33 -7.99 -1.94
N LEU A 283 1.29 -6.70 -2.33
CA LEU A 283 2.30 -6.03 -3.14
C LEU A 283 3.54 -5.69 -2.31
N TYR A 284 3.37 -5.33 -1.03
CA TYR A 284 4.47 -4.88 -0.19
C TYR A 284 5.08 -6.03 0.61
N ASP A 285 6.40 -5.99 0.78
CA ASP A 285 7.15 -6.92 1.62
C ASP A 285 7.25 -6.43 3.07
N THR A 286 8.00 -7.16 3.89
CA THR A 286 8.17 -6.85 5.32
C THR A 286 9.04 -5.61 5.58
N GLU A 287 9.78 -5.14 4.58
CA GLU A 287 10.50 -3.87 4.63
C GLU A 287 9.63 -2.71 4.12
N GLY A 288 8.43 -2.99 3.61
CA GLY A 288 7.53 -1.99 3.06
C GLY A 288 7.88 -1.54 1.64
N ASN A 289 8.76 -2.27 0.96
CA ASN A 289 9.06 -2.11 -0.46
C ASN A 289 8.09 -2.93 -1.31
N ALA A 290 8.06 -2.69 -2.62
CA ALA A 290 7.40 -3.61 -3.54
C ALA A 290 8.14 -4.97 -3.52
N ARG A 291 7.39 -6.05 -3.37
CA ARG A 291 7.93 -7.41 -3.30
C ARG A 291 8.84 -7.71 -4.48
N ARG A 292 9.93 -8.40 -4.17
CA ARG A 292 10.89 -8.91 -5.13
C ARG A 292 10.42 -10.19 -5.81
N ASP A 293 11.06 -10.51 -6.93
CA ASP A 293 10.89 -11.72 -7.74
C ASP A 293 9.45 -11.97 -8.17
N ARG A 294 8.67 -10.89 -8.32
CA ARG A 294 7.29 -10.98 -8.79
C ARG A 294 7.30 -11.45 -10.23
N PRO A 295 6.68 -12.59 -10.57
CA PRO A 295 6.56 -13.00 -11.96
C PRO A 295 5.69 -11.98 -12.72
N SER A 296 5.89 -11.89 -14.03
CA SER A 296 5.29 -10.84 -14.87
C SER A 296 3.76 -10.73 -14.77
N TYR A 297 3.06 -11.85 -14.54
CA TYR A 297 1.62 -11.84 -14.33
C TYR A 297 1.20 -11.21 -13.00
N VAL A 298 1.97 -11.40 -11.92
CA VAL A 298 1.75 -10.76 -10.62
C VAL A 298 2.03 -9.26 -10.70
N GLN A 299 3.07 -8.86 -11.43
CA GLN A 299 3.34 -7.43 -11.66
C GLN A 299 2.18 -6.76 -12.41
N LYS A 300 1.66 -7.40 -13.47
CA LYS A 300 0.48 -6.91 -14.23
C LYS A 300 -0.77 -6.83 -13.36
N PHE A 301 -1.00 -7.83 -12.50
CA PHE A 301 -2.10 -7.82 -11.53
C PHE A 301 -2.00 -6.59 -10.63
N HIS A 302 -0.85 -6.38 -9.97
CA HIS A 302 -0.67 -5.24 -9.07
C HIS A 302 -0.81 -3.88 -9.78
N ASN A 303 -0.27 -3.75 -10.99
CA ASN A 303 -0.41 -2.53 -11.80
C ASN A 303 -1.86 -2.26 -12.21
N THR A 304 -2.68 -3.30 -12.38
CA THR A 304 -4.11 -3.14 -12.67
C THR A 304 -4.91 -2.87 -11.39
N TRP A 305 -4.60 -3.59 -10.31
CA TRP A 305 -5.29 -3.49 -9.04
C TRP A 305 -5.09 -2.13 -8.36
N THR A 306 -3.88 -1.55 -8.45
CA THR A 306 -3.65 -0.19 -7.93
C THR A 306 -4.56 0.85 -8.58
N VAL A 307 -4.92 0.70 -9.86
CA VAL A 307 -5.90 1.59 -10.52
C VAL A 307 -7.32 1.35 -10.00
N VAL A 308 -7.69 0.08 -9.73
CA VAL A 308 -8.98 -0.29 -9.12
C VAL A 308 -9.10 0.21 -7.68
N ALA A 309 -7.99 0.29 -6.96
CA ALA A 309 -7.98 0.75 -5.58
C ALA A 309 -8.36 2.24 -5.45
N ILE A 310 -8.16 3.06 -6.48
CA ILE A 310 -8.48 4.50 -6.45
C ILE A 310 -9.97 4.77 -6.13
N PRO A 311 -10.96 4.24 -6.88
CA PRO A 311 -12.37 4.46 -6.55
C PRO A 311 -12.79 3.86 -5.19
N ILE A 312 -12.11 2.82 -4.71
CA ILE A 312 -12.37 2.23 -3.38
C ILE A 312 -11.79 3.11 -2.26
N ALA A 313 -10.64 3.74 -2.51
CA ALA A 313 -9.99 4.68 -1.59
C ALA A 313 -10.71 6.03 -1.53
N ALA A 314 -11.45 6.41 -2.59
CA ALA A 314 -12.07 7.73 -2.71
C ALA A 314 -13.00 8.10 -1.53
N PRO A 315 -13.91 7.25 -1.03
CA PRO A 315 -14.75 7.60 0.12
C PRO A 315 -13.95 7.96 1.39
N PHE A 316 -12.83 7.27 1.63
CA PHE A 316 -11.93 7.54 2.76
C PHE A 316 -11.18 8.85 2.58
N ALA A 317 -10.60 9.06 1.40
CA ALA A 317 -9.89 10.28 1.07
C ALA A 317 -10.81 11.51 1.12
N MET A 318 -12.03 11.39 0.60
CA MET A 318 -13.04 12.46 0.64
C MET A 318 -13.51 12.73 2.07
N ALA A 319 -13.70 11.71 2.91
CA ALA A 319 -14.09 11.91 4.30
C ALA A 319 -13.05 12.72 5.09
N LYS A 320 -11.76 12.58 4.76
CA LYS A 320 -10.67 13.40 5.31
C LYS A 320 -10.53 14.77 4.67
N GLY A 321 -10.57 14.84 3.34
CA GLY A 321 -10.23 16.04 2.60
C GLY A 321 -11.36 17.06 2.45
N LEU A 322 -12.63 16.65 2.61
CA LEU A 322 -13.77 17.55 2.40
C LEU A 322 -14.28 18.15 3.71
N PRO A 323 -14.63 19.45 3.72
CA PRO A 323 -15.38 20.05 4.83
C PRO A 323 -16.73 19.33 5.05
N PRO A 324 -17.27 19.31 6.28
CA PRO A 324 -18.56 18.66 6.58
C PRO A 324 -19.70 19.08 5.65
N ASP A 325 -19.84 20.37 5.36
CA ASP A 325 -20.92 20.89 4.51
C ASP A 325 -20.82 20.38 3.06
N VAL A 326 -19.59 20.26 2.53
CA VAL A 326 -19.34 19.75 1.18
C VAL A 326 -19.60 18.24 1.12
N TRP A 327 -19.17 17.51 2.15
CA TRP A 327 -19.46 16.07 2.28
C TRP A 327 -20.97 15.81 2.29
N ASN A 328 -21.71 16.55 3.12
CA ASN A 328 -23.15 16.39 3.25
C ASN A 328 -23.87 16.69 1.92
N ALA A 329 -23.45 17.73 1.20
CA ALA A 329 -24.00 18.05 -0.12
C ALA A 329 -23.78 16.92 -1.15
N ILE A 330 -22.59 16.31 -1.17
CA ILE A 330 -22.27 15.18 -2.06
C ILE A 330 -23.12 13.96 -1.70
N VAL A 331 -23.24 13.64 -0.41
CA VAL A 331 -24.08 12.52 0.06
C VAL A 331 -25.54 12.73 -0.35
N THR A 332 -26.08 13.94 -0.18
CA THR A 332 -27.45 14.27 -0.62
C THR A 332 -27.61 14.07 -2.13
N LEU A 333 -26.70 14.58 -2.95
CA LEU A 333 -26.76 14.41 -4.41
C LEU A 333 -26.70 12.94 -4.84
N ILE A 334 -25.86 12.13 -4.18
CA ILE A 334 -25.78 10.68 -4.46
C ILE A 334 -27.09 9.99 -4.04
N SER A 335 -27.64 10.33 -2.88
CA SER A 335 -28.88 9.73 -2.37
C SER A 335 -30.11 10.08 -3.24
N GLU A 336 -30.15 11.27 -3.83
CA GLU A 336 -31.21 11.71 -4.75
C GLU A 336 -31.09 11.09 -6.15
N SER A 337 -29.91 10.54 -6.48
CA SER A 337 -29.61 9.91 -7.78
C SER A 337 -29.86 8.39 -7.83
N ARG A 338 -30.21 7.79 -6.69
CA ARG A 338 -30.56 6.36 -6.54
C ARG A 338 -32.06 6.15 -6.58
#